data_AF-A0A418EYB5-F1
#
_entry.id   AF-A0A418EYB5-F1
#
_cell.length_a   1.000
_cell.length_b   1.000
_cell.length_c   1.000
_cell.angle_alpha   90.00
_cell.angle_beta   90.00
_cell.angle_gamma   90.00
#
_symmetry.space_group_name_H-M   'P 1'
#
loop_
_entity.id
_entity.type
_entity.pdbx_description
1 polymer ?
#
loop_
_entity_poly.entity_id
_entity_poly.type
_entity_poly.pdbx_seq_one_letter_code
_entity_poly.pdbx_strand_id
1 'polypeptide(L)' 'ISDVVCDGCSPILSTHTGIRTIDVGVAQLSMHSIREMCGVSDVEKSVALFKAFYNDFTTVDGFVKTD' A
#
# COMPACT_ATOMS: atom_id res chain seq x y z
N ILE A 1 -6.93 -19.32 1.36
CA ILE A 1 -5.92 -18.44 1.97
C ILE A 1 -5.55 -17.43 0.92
N SER A 2 -6.31 -16.36 0.89
CA SER A 2 -6.18 -15.24 -0.04
C SER A 2 -6.65 -14.01 0.75
N ASP A 3 -5.90 -13.68 1.80
CA ASP A 3 -6.19 -12.56 2.70
C ASP A 3 -5.47 -11.29 2.21
N VAL A 4 -5.52 -11.05 0.91
CA VAL A 4 -5.29 -9.71 0.32
C VAL A 4 -6.62 -9.31 -0.29
N VAL A 5 -7.49 -8.74 0.53
CA VAL A 5 -8.66 -8.03 0.03
C VAL A 5 -8.23 -6.57 -0.04
N CYS A 6 -8.17 -6.02 -1.25
CA CYS A 6 -8.21 -4.59 -1.46
C CYS A 6 -9.58 -4.09 -0.99
N ASP A 7 -9.70 -3.64 0.27
CA ASP A 7 -10.86 -2.84 0.64
C ASP A 7 -10.67 -1.45 0.02
N GLY A 8 -11.22 -1.32 -1.19
CA GLY A 8 -10.77 -0.39 -2.21
C GLY A 8 -11.30 1.03 -2.03
N CYS A 9 -10.62 1.83 -1.20
CA CYS A 9 -10.74 3.29 -1.30
C CYS A 9 -9.86 3.84 -2.45
N SER A 10 -8.79 3.12 -2.79
CA SER A 10 -7.82 3.50 -3.82
C SER A 10 -8.43 3.74 -5.23
N PRO A 11 -9.42 2.98 -5.74
CA PRO A 11 -10.06 3.25 -7.02
C PRO A 11 -11.03 4.45 -6.95
N ILE A 12 -11.66 4.67 -5.79
CA ILE A 12 -12.54 5.82 -5.55
C ILE A 12 -11.70 7.11 -5.55
N LEU A 13 -10.59 7.13 -4.82
CA LEU A 13 -9.68 8.26 -4.81
C LEU A 13 -9.08 8.54 -6.19
N SER A 14 -8.66 7.51 -6.93
CA SER A 14 -8.12 7.65 -8.29
C SER A 14 -9.13 8.29 -9.24
N THR A 15 -10.37 7.82 -9.23
CA THR A 15 -11.44 8.32 -10.12
C THR A 15 -11.87 9.73 -9.79
N HIS A 16 -11.87 10.12 -8.51
CA HIS A 16 -12.27 11.47 -8.08
C HIS A 16 -11.15 12.51 -8.21
N THR A 17 -9.88 12.14 -8.01
CA THR A 17 -8.76 13.09 -8.02
C THR A 17 -7.94 13.06 -9.30
N GLY A 18 -8.05 12.00 -10.11
CA GLY A 18 -7.22 11.79 -11.31
C GLY A 18 -5.75 11.49 -10.98
N ILE A 19 -5.41 11.28 -9.71
CA ILE A 19 -4.05 11.00 -9.26
C ILE A 19 -3.78 9.49 -9.43
N ARG A 20 -2.57 9.14 -9.88
CA ARG A 20 -2.12 7.75 -9.89
C ARG A 20 -2.04 7.23 -8.45
N THR A 21 -2.97 6.36 -8.07
CA THR A 21 -2.99 5.72 -6.74
C THR A 21 -2.43 4.31 -6.81
N ILE A 22 -1.73 3.92 -5.76
CA ILE A 22 -1.32 2.54 -5.50
C ILE A 22 -1.92 2.12 -4.16
N ASP A 23 -2.39 0.87 -4.07
CA ASP A 23 -2.88 0.30 -2.82
C ASP A 23 -1.84 -0.67 -2.29
N VAL A 24 -1.34 -0.42 -1.09
CA VAL A 24 -0.30 -1.23 -0.48
C VAL A 24 -0.64 -1.45 0.99
N GLY A 25 -0.65 -2.71 1.39
CA GLY A 25 -0.94 -3.14 2.75
C GLY A 25 -0.04 -4.29 3.17
N VAL A 26 -0.03 -4.55 4.47
CA VAL A 26 0.66 -5.72 5.04
C VAL A 26 -0.25 -6.94 4.94
N ALA A 27 0.33 -8.10 4.62
CA ALA A 27 -0.40 -9.36 4.67
C ALA A 27 -0.84 -9.68 6.11
N GLN A 28 -2.14 -9.85 6.31
CA GLN A 28 -2.73 -10.18 7.58
C GLN A 28 -3.54 -11.49 7.46
N LEU A 29 -3.57 -12.29 8.53
CA LEU A 29 -4.41 -13.48 8.61
C LEU A 29 -5.70 -13.19 9.39
N SER A 30 -6.80 -13.80 8.95
CA SER A 30 -8.12 -13.72 9.59
C SER A 30 -8.67 -12.30 9.65
N MET A 31 -8.56 -11.54 8.55
CA MET A 31 -9.12 -10.19 8.48
C MET A 31 -10.63 -10.22 8.75
N HIS A 32 -11.13 -9.26 9.56
CA HIS A 32 -12.49 -9.20 10.11
C HIS A 32 -12.83 -10.23 11.20
N SER A 33 -11.86 -10.98 11.71
CA SER A 33 -12.03 -11.81 12.91
C SER A 33 -11.99 -10.96 14.19
N ILE A 34 -12.54 -11.49 15.28
CA ILE A 34 -12.35 -10.93 16.63
C ILE A 34 -10.86 -10.87 17.04
N ARG A 35 -10.02 -11.70 16.41
CA ARG A 35 -8.57 -11.68 16.56
C ARG A 35 -7.89 -11.85 15.22
N GLU A 36 -7.13 -10.84 14.83
CA GLU A 36 -6.33 -10.80 13.62
C GLU A 36 -4.85 -11.06 13.96
N MET A 37 -4.07 -11.56 12.99
CA MET A 37 -2.66 -11.88 13.19
C MET A 37 -1.81 -11.36 12.02
N CYS A 38 -0.69 -10.73 12.34
CA CYS A 38 0.23 -10.13 11.38
C CYS A 38 1.69 -10.39 11.79
N GLY A 39 2.61 -10.40 10.82
CA GLY A 39 4.04 -10.55 11.06
C GLY A 39 4.65 -9.28 11.64
N VAL A 40 5.45 -9.42 12.71
CA VAL A 40 6.14 -8.28 13.36
C VAL A 40 7.10 -7.58 12.40
N SER A 41 7.82 -8.35 11.57
CA SER A 41 8.74 -7.83 10.57
C SER A 41 8.07 -6.97 9.51
N ASP A 42 6.77 -7.16 9.28
CA ASP A 42 6.09 -6.47 8.20
C ASP A 42 5.73 -5.04 8.61
N VAL A 43 5.55 -4.78 9.91
CA VAL A 43 5.44 -3.43 10.46
C VAL A 43 6.71 -2.62 10.20
N GLU A 44 7.89 -3.21 10.43
CA GLU A 44 9.17 -2.54 10.19
C GLU A 44 9.36 -2.20 8.70
N LYS A 45 9.01 -3.15 7.82
CA LYS A 45 9.07 -2.94 6.36
C LYS A 45 8.09 -1.87 5.90
N SER A 46 6.88 -1.81 6.45
CA SER A 46 5.91 -0.75 6.11
C SER A 46 6.43 0.63 6.49
N VAL A 47 7.03 0.77 7.69
CA VAL A 47 7.63 2.04 8.10
C VAL A 47 8.78 2.43 7.19
N ALA A 48 9.64 1.48 6.80
CA ALA A 48 10.73 1.72 5.86
C ALA A 48 10.21 2.14 4.48
N LEU A 49 9.15 1.48 3.98
CA LEU A 49 8.51 1.78 2.71
C LEU A 49 7.98 3.21 2.67
N PHE A 50 7.22 3.63 3.68
CA PHE A 50 6.68 5.00 3.73
C PHE A 50 7.79 6.05 3.83
N LYS A 51 8.86 5.78 4.59
CA LYS A 51 10.03 6.68 4.65
C LYS A 51 10.71 6.82 3.30
N ALA A 52 10.96 5.71 2.60
CA ALA A 52 11.55 5.71 1.27
C ALA A 52 10.65 6.44 0.26
N PHE A 53 9.33 6.22 0.33
CA PHE A 53 8.36 6.93 -0.50
C PHE A 53 8.46 8.45 -0.32
N TYR A 54 8.40 8.97 0.91
CA TYR A 54 8.47 10.43 1.08
C TYR A 54 9.82 11.05 0.72
N ASN A 55 10.92 10.30 0.83
CA ASN A 55 12.26 10.82 0.52
C ASN A 55 12.60 10.74 -0.97
N ASP A 56 12.29 9.62 -1.62
CA ASP A 56 12.82 9.29 -2.94
C ASP A 56 11.76 9.36 -4.07
N PHE A 57 10.48 9.56 -3.74
CA PHE A 57 9.39 9.50 -4.74
C PHE A 57 9.58 10.45 -5.91
N THR A 58 10.02 11.69 -5.68
CA THR A 58 10.25 12.68 -6.75
C THR A 58 11.34 12.23 -7.72
N THR A 59 12.36 11.56 -7.21
CA THR A 59 13.46 11.01 -8.00
C THR A 59 12.96 9.86 -8.85
N VAL A 60 12.21 8.92 -8.25
CA VAL A 60 11.69 7.73 -8.94
C VAL A 60 10.64 8.10 -9.99
N ASP A 61 9.74 9.03 -9.71
CA ASP A 61 8.68 9.45 -10.63
C ASP A 61 9.25 10.05 -11.93
N GLY A 62 10.38 10.76 -11.85
CA GLY A 62 11.07 11.31 -13.03
C GLY A 62 11.72 10.27 -13.94
N PHE A 63 12.03 9.07 -13.43
CA PHE A 63 12.59 7.97 -14.24
C PHE A 63 11.52 7.09 -14.89
N VAL A 64 10.29 7.14 -14.40
CA VAL A 64 9.20 6.29 -14.86
C VAL A 64 8.48 6.97 -16.04
N LYS A 65 8.80 6.52 -17.25
CA LYS A 65 8.00 6.82 -18.45
C LYS A 65 6.86 5.81 -18.55
N THR A 66 5.64 6.29 -18.45
CA THR A 66 4.43 5.53 -18.79
C THR A 66 3.89 6.11 -20.10
N ASP A 67 3.81 5.28 -21.13
CA ASP A 67 3.22 5.62 -22.44
C ASP A 67 1.71 5.91 -22.36
#